data_AF-A0A1C6LJU6-F1
#
_entry.id   AF-A0A1C6LJU6-F1
#
_cell.length_a   1.000
_cell.length_b   1.000
_cell.length_c   1.000
_cell.angle_alpha   90.00
_cell.angle_beta   90.00
_cell.angle_gamma   90.00
#
_symmetry.space_group_name_H-M   'P 1'
#
loop_
_entity.id
_entity.type
_entity.pdbx_description
1 polymer ?
#
loop_
_entity_poly.entity_id
_entity_poly.type
_entity_poly.pdbx_seq_one_letter_code
_entity_poly.pdbx_strand_id
1 'polypeptide(L)'
;MPLVEVTCAPGVAESKLRELGALLPHLVSKAVECPEEPYDGALRPGDVEIRFRRLGPLDRSALDVVIEVRSKWFESRAANRQERVDGLHAAISPATGLRDFGIYLSLPTAAWSQGD
;
A
#
# COMPACT_ATOMS: atom_id res chain seq x y z
N MET A 1 -6.18 2.07 10.70
CA MET A 1 -4.86 1.50 10.32
C MET A 1 -4.99 0.73 9.02
N PRO A 2 -4.31 1.16 7.93
CA PRO A 2 -4.22 0.39 6.69
C PRO A 2 -3.29 -0.83 6.83
N LEU A 3 -3.65 -1.92 6.15
CA LEU A 3 -2.82 -3.11 6.00
C LEU A 3 -2.30 -3.16 4.56
N VAL A 4 -1.00 -3.38 4.40
CA VAL A 4 -0.35 -3.46 3.10
C VAL A 4 0.33 -4.82 2.94
N GLU A 5 0.04 -5.49 1.83
CA GLU A 5 0.76 -6.68 1.40
C GLU A 5 1.46 -6.40 0.09
N VAL A 6 2.78 -6.60 0.07
CA VAL A 6 3.62 -6.48 -1.12
C VAL A 6 4.04 -7.87 -1.55
N THR A 7 3.45 -8.34 -2.65
CA THR A 7 3.88 -9.58 -3.30
C THR A 7 4.82 -9.24 -4.44
N CYS A 8 5.99 -9.86 -4.51
CA CYS A 8 7.02 -9.53 -5.50
C CYS A 8 7.69 -10.75 -6.13
N ALA A 9 8.06 -10.62 -7.40
CA ALA A 9 8.81 -11.62 -8.13
C ALA A 9 10.21 -11.84 -7.52
N PRO A 10 10.79 -13.05 -7.63
CA PRO A 10 12.11 -13.35 -7.07
C PRO A 10 13.23 -12.44 -7.61
N GLY A 11 13.10 -11.96 -8.85
CA GLY A 11 14.09 -11.07 -9.49
C GLY A 11 14.09 -9.62 -8.99
N VAL A 12 13.10 -9.20 -8.18
CA VAL A 12 13.06 -7.83 -7.65
C VAL A 12 14.17 -7.64 -6.62
N ALA A 13 15.03 -6.66 -6.86
CA ALA A 13 16.17 -6.35 -5.99
C ALA A 13 15.70 -5.98 -4.57
N GLU A 14 16.40 -6.49 -3.55
CA GLU A 14 16.08 -6.21 -2.16
C GLU A 14 16.19 -4.72 -1.81
N SER A 15 17.13 -3.98 -2.43
CA SER A 15 17.25 -2.53 -2.25
C SER A 15 15.96 -1.80 -2.61
N LYS A 16 15.32 -2.16 -3.73
CA LYS A 16 14.02 -1.59 -4.13
C LYS A 16 12.91 -1.93 -3.14
N LEU A 17 12.92 -3.14 -2.57
CA LEU A 17 11.94 -3.53 -1.56
C LEU A 17 12.13 -2.76 -0.25
N ARG A 18 13.38 -2.48 0.13
CA ARG A 18 13.70 -1.63 1.30
C ARG A 18 13.26 -0.19 1.08
N GLU A 19 13.53 0.38 -0.08
CA GLU A 19 13.04 1.72 -0.46
C GLU A 19 11.51 1.78 -0.45
N LEU A 20 10.86 0.77 -1.05
CA LEU A 20 9.41 0.67 -1.05
C LEU A 20 8.86 0.57 0.39
N GLY A 21 9.47 -0.23 1.26
CA GLY A 21 9.07 -0.36 2.67
C GLY A 21 9.23 0.93 3.48
N ALA A 22 10.21 1.77 3.14
CA ALA A 22 10.38 3.09 3.76
C ALA A 22 9.34 4.11 3.28
N LEU A 23 8.95 4.06 2.01
CA LEU A 23 8.07 5.04 1.38
C LEU A 23 6.58 4.73 1.56
N LEU A 24 6.21 3.44 1.49
CA LEU A 24 4.82 3.01 1.48
C LEU A 24 3.98 3.50 2.66
N PRO A 25 4.47 3.50 3.92
CA PRO A 25 3.63 3.94 5.04
C PRO A 25 3.09 5.36 4.83
N HIS A 26 3.97 6.29 4.45
CA HIS A 26 3.60 7.68 4.20
C HIS A 26 2.68 7.83 2.98
N LEU A 27 3.04 7.18 1.87
CA LEU A 27 2.29 7.29 0.63
C LEU A 27 0.89 6.67 0.75
N VAL A 28 0.77 5.53 1.44
CA VAL A 28 -0.51 4.88 1.71
C VAL A 28 -1.37 5.75 2.61
N SER A 29 -0.82 6.29 3.71
CA SER A 29 -1.58 7.19 4.61
C SER A 29 -2.15 8.40 3.85
N LYS A 30 -1.37 9.03 2.98
CA LYS A 30 -1.88 10.08 2.07
C LYS A 30 -2.94 9.56 1.12
N ALA A 31 -2.69 8.43 0.45
CA ALA A 31 -3.61 7.89 -0.54
C ALA A 31 -4.96 7.50 0.08
N VAL A 32 -5.02 7.09 1.35
CA VAL A 32 -6.27 6.69 2.01
C VAL A 32 -6.83 7.74 2.98
N GLU A 33 -6.22 8.92 3.12
CA GLU A 33 -6.75 9.93 4.02
C GLU A 33 -8.17 10.37 3.62
N CYS A 34 -9.01 10.65 4.61
CA CYS A 34 -10.35 11.16 4.40
C CYS A 34 -10.80 12.02 5.61
N PRO A 35 -11.90 12.77 5.52
CA PRO A 35 -12.36 13.62 6.63
C PRO A 35 -12.54 12.88 7.97
N GLU A 36 -12.92 11.61 7.92
CA GLU A 36 -13.15 10.76 9.10
C GLU A 36 -11.85 10.24 9.73
N GLU A 37 -10.80 10.09 8.93
CA GLU A 37 -9.47 9.64 9.34
C GLU A 37 -8.43 10.48 8.60
N PRO A 38 -8.21 11.74 9.03
CA PRO A 38 -7.26 12.63 8.40
C PRO A 38 -5.82 12.16 8.67
N TYR A 39 -4.91 12.47 7.76
CA TYR A 39 -3.48 12.23 7.96
C TYR A 39 -2.77 13.57 8.20
N ASP A 40 -2.08 13.69 9.33
CA ASP A 40 -1.35 14.92 9.73
C ASP A 40 0.02 15.05 9.05
N GLY A 41 0.39 14.09 8.20
CA GLY A 41 1.71 14.01 7.56
C GLY A 41 2.81 13.45 8.46
N ALA A 42 2.52 13.16 9.74
CA ALA A 42 3.47 12.64 10.71
C ALA A 42 3.23 11.14 10.93
N LEU A 43 4.02 10.31 10.26
CA LEU A 43 3.94 8.85 10.42
C LEU A 43 4.39 8.42 11.82
N ARG A 44 3.58 7.59 12.47
CA ARG A 44 3.84 6.99 13.77
C ARG A 44 4.01 5.47 13.62
N PRO A 45 4.76 4.82 14.53
CA PRO A 45 4.80 3.37 14.59
C PRO A 45 3.38 2.80 14.72
N GLY A 46 3.05 1.83 13.85
CA GLY A 46 1.73 1.21 13.83
C GLY A 46 0.66 1.94 13.00
N ASP A 47 0.95 3.08 12.36
CA ASP A 47 -0.04 3.73 11.49
C ASP A 47 -0.37 2.90 10.24
N VAL A 48 0.61 2.16 9.74
CA VAL A 48 0.49 1.24 8.60
C VAL A 48 1.25 -0.03 8.91
N GLU A 49 0.62 -1.18 8.71
CA GLU A 49 1.30 -2.47 8.77
C GLU A 49 1.65 -2.94 7.37
N ILE A 50 2.91 -3.31 7.13
CA ILE A 50 3.38 -3.75 5.80
C ILE A 50 4.01 -5.14 5.90
N ARG A 51 3.62 -6.03 5.00
CA ARG A 51 4.18 -7.38 4.87
C ARG A 51 4.73 -7.57 3.47
N PHE A 52 5.96 -8.08 3.38
CA PHE A 52 6.58 -8.44 2.12
C PHE A 52 6.55 -9.95 1.94
N ARG A 53 6.10 -10.40 0.76
CA ARG A 53 6.06 -11.79 0.36
C ARG A 53 6.72 -11.94 -1.01
N ARG A 54 7.57 -12.96 -1.16
CA ARG A 54 8.07 -13.40 -2.46
C ARG A 54 7.06 -14.34 -3.11
N LEU A 55 6.88 -14.25 -4.42
CA LEU A 55 6.14 -15.25 -5.19
C LEU A 55 6.78 -16.63 -4.98
N GLY A 56 5.97 -17.59 -4.57
CA GLY A 56 6.34 -18.99 -4.44
C GLY A 56 6.23 -19.74 -5.78
N PRO A 57 6.66 -21.02 -5.84
CA PRO A 57 6.75 -21.79 -7.08
C PRO A 57 5.41 -21.96 -7.83
N LEU A 58 4.30 -21.96 -7.09
CA LEU A 58 2.95 -22.15 -7.63
C LEU A 58 2.21 -20.83 -7.87
N ASP A 59 2.75 -19.71 -7.41
CA ASP A 59 2.12 -18.40 -7.61
C ASP A 59 2.30 -17.95 -9.06
N ARG A 60 1.32 -17.20 -9.58
CA ARG A 60 1.35 -16.62 -10.93
C ARG A 60 0.97 -15.16 -10.85
N SER A 61 1.82 -14.30 -11.39
CA SER A 61 1.60 -12.86 -11.52
C SER A 61 2.15 -12.43 -12.87
N ALA A 62 1.42 -11.54 -13.56
CA ALA A 62 1.90 -10.87 -14.76
C ALA A 62 2.78 -9.65 -14.44
N LEU A 63 2.81 -9.23 -13.17
CA LEU A 63 3.52 -8.07 -12.67
C LEU A 63 4.69 -8.49 -11.78
N ASP A 64 5.80 -7.75 -11.84
CA ASP A 64 6.93 -7.92 -10.91
C ASP A 64 6.54 -7.65 -9.46
N VAL A 65 5.64 -6.68 -9.21
CA VAL A 65 5.18 -6.33 -7.85
C VAL A 65 3.67 -6.07 -7.83
N VAL A 66 2.97 -6.61 -6.83
CA VAL A 66 1.58 -6.28 -6.52
C VAL A 66 1.53 -5.75 -5.10
N ILE A 67 0.92 -4.57 -4.94
CA ILE A 67 0.74 -3.89 -3.65
C ILE A 67 -0.74 -3.88 -3.33
N GLU A 68 -1.17 -4.74 -2.42
CA GLU A 68 -2.52 -4.72 -1.88
C GLU A 68 -2.60 -3.76 -0.71
N VAL A 69 -3.54 -2.83 -0.76
CA VAL A 69 -3.85 -1.90 0.33
C VAL A 69 -5.26 -2.20 0.81
N ARG A 70 -5.41 -2.51 2.10
CA ARG A 70 -6.69 -2.66 2.79
C ARG A 70 -6.84 -1.51 3.77
N SER A 71 -7.89 -0.71 3.60
CA SER A 71 -8.20 0.38 4.54
C SER A 71 -9.68 0.37 4.89
N LYS A 72 -10.04 0.93 6.04
CA LYS A 72 -11.44 0.93 6.51
C LYS A 72 -12.34 1.63 5.48
N TRP A 73 -13.53 1.10 5.25
CA TRP A 73 -14.51 1.76 4.39
C TRP A 73 -15.06 3.05 5.02
N PHE A 74 -15.04 4.12 4.24
CA PHE A 74 -15.81 5.34 4.43
C PHE A 74 -16.30 5.79 3.04
N GLU A 75 -17.49 6.40 2.98
CA GLU A 75 -18.06 6.86 1.72
C GLU A 75 -17.14 7.89 1.02
N SER A 76 -16.61 8.85 1.79
CA SER A 76 -15.67 9.88 1.33
C SER A 76 -14.39 9.30 0.71
N ARG A 77 -13.85 8.24 1.30
CA ARG A 77 -12.66 7.51 0.83
C ARG A 77 -12.96 6.68 -0.41
N ALA A 78 -14.15 6.08 -0.45
CA ALA A 78 -14.59 5.23 -1.55
C ALA A 78 -14.90 6.03 -2.81
N ALA A 79 -15.39 7.28 -2.68
CA ALA A 79 -15.84 8.13 -3.78
C ALA A 79 -14.79 8.32 -4.89
N ASN A 80 -13.50 8.39 -4.55
CA ASN A 80 -12.39 8.59 -5.49
C ASN A 80 -11.32 7.48 -5.41
N ARG A 81 -11.73 6.24 -5.15
CA ARG A 81 -10.81 5.08 -5.02
C ARG A 81 -9.84 4.90 -6.20
N GLN A 82 -10.28 5.15 -7.43
CA GLN A 82 -9.44 4.97 -8.62
C GLN A 82 -8.34 6.04 -8.67
N GLU A 83 -8.72 7.32 -8.51
CA GLU A 83 -7.78 8.44 -8.44
C GLU A 83 -6.72 8.23 -7.36
N ARG A 84 -7.11 7.68 -6.20
CA ARG A 84 -6.18 7.38 -5.10
C ARG A 84 -5.14 6.33 -5.48
N VAL A 85 -5.53 5.23 -6.13
CA VAL A 85 -4.56 4.22 -6.57
C VAL A 85 -3.70 4.71 -7.72
N ASP A 86 -4.25 5.51 -8.64
CA ASP A 86 -3.51 6.12 -9.73
C ASP A 86 -2.44 7.09 -9.18
N GLY A 87 -2.81 7.93 -8.21
CA GLY A 87 -1.89 8.84 -7.53
C GLY A 87 -0.81 8.09 -6.73
N LEU A 88 -1.17 7.02 -6.03
CA LEU A 88 -0.21 6.18 -5.32
C LEU A 88 0.76 5.50 -6.28
N HIS A 89 0.27 5.00 -7.42
CA HIS A 89 1.10 4.39 -8.46
C HIS A 89 2.09 5.40 -9.04
N ALA A 90 1.60 6.58 -9.41
CA ALA A 90 2.40 7.67 -9.94
C ALA A 90 3.47 8.17 -8.93
N ALA A 91 3.20 8.12 -7.63
CA ALA A 91 4.16 8.49 -6.60
C ALA A 91 5.27 7.43 -6.38
N ILE A 92 4.93 6.14 -6.46
CA ILE A 92 5.88 5.04 -6.20
C ILE A 92 6.88 4.86 -7.34
N SER A 93 6.45 4.97 -8.60
CA SER A 93 7.29 4.68 -9.77
C SER A 93 8.59 5.50 -9.82
N PRO A 94 8.56 6.85 -9.74
CA PRO A 94 9.79 7.65 -9.78
C PRO A 94 10.63 7.50 -8.50
N ALA A 95 10.02 7.19 -7.36
CA ALA A 95 10.72 7.11 -6.08
C ALA A 95 11.50 5.80 -5.87
N THR A 96 11.10 4.73 -6.56
CA THR A 96 11.69 3.37 -6.40
C THR A 96 12.27 2.80 -7.71
N GLY A 97 12.00 3.46 -8.85
CA GLY A 97 12.31 2.92 -10.16
C GLY A 97 11.62 1.59 -10.48
N LEU A 98 10.51 1.27 -9.80
CA LEU A 98 9.61 0.18 -10.16
C LEU A 98 8.82 0.57 -11.42
N ARG A 99 8.78 -0.33 -12.39
CA ARG A 99 8.15 -0.12 -13.69
C ARG A 99 6.92 -0.99 -13.85
N ASP A 100 7.06 -2.28 -13.54
CA ASP A 100 6.01 -3.27 -13.72
C ASP A 100 5.38 -3.63 -12.37
N PHE A 101 4.41 -2.84 -11.94
CA PHE A 101 3.72 -3.08 -10.68
C PHE A 101 2.28 -2.58 -10.70
N GLY A 102 1.47 -3.15 -9.81
CA GLY A 102 0.07 -2.84 -9.65
C GLY A 102 -0.28 -2.54 -8.21
N ILE A 103 -1.34 -1.75 -8.03
CA ILE A 103 -1.90 -1.42 -6.72
C ILE A 103 -3.35 -1.86 -6.70
N TYR A 104 -3.73 -2.61 -5.67
CA TYR A 104 -5.10 -3.01 -5.44
C TYR A 104 -5.59 -2.41 -4.12
N LEU A 105 -6.46 -1.41 -4.19
CA LEU A 105 -7.09 -0.82 -3.01
C LEU A 105 -8.43 -1.48 -2.74
N SER A 106 -8.56 -2.05 -1.54
CA SER A 106 -9.81 -2.60 -1.02
C SER A 106 -10.24 -1.84 0.22
N LEU A 107 -11.54 -1.55 0.30
CA LEU A 107 -12.16 -0.80 1.38
C LEU A 107 -13.22 -1.66 2.09
N PRO A 108 -12.81 -2.63 2.92
CA PRO A 108 -13.77 -3.45 3.66
C PRO A 108 -14.45 -2.70 4.81
N THR A 109 -15.67 -3.12 5.13
CA THR A 109 -16.25 -2.88 6.46
C THR A 109 -15.51 -3.75 7.46
N ALA A 110 -14.63 -3.15 8.24
CA ALA A 110 -13.72 -3.86 9.14
C ALA A 110 -13.68 -3.21 10.53
N ALA A 111 -13.30 -4.01 11.52
CA ALA A 111 -12.98 -3.57 12.87
C ALA A 111 -11.52 -3.87 13.18
N TRP A 112 -10.91 -3.04 14.03
CA TRP A 112 -9.53 -3.18 14.49
C TRP A 112 -9.49 -3.00 16.00
N SER A 113 -8.65 -3.78 16.68
CA SER A 113 -8.38 -3.66 18.11
C SER A 113 -6.88 -3.89 18.34
N GLN A 114 -6.23 -2.95 19.01
CA GLN A 114 -4.81 -2.96 19.32
C GLN A 114 -4.63 -2.43 20.74
N GLY A 115 -3.73 -3.07 21.50
CA GLY A 115 -3.34 -2.61 22.83
C GLY A 115 -2.16 -1.63 22.78
N ASP A 116 -1.78 -1.13 23.96
CA ASP A 116 -0.56 -0.36 24.16
C ASP A 116 0.71 -1.22 24.01
#